data_AF-A0A3A2J5Q4-F1
#
_entry.id   AF-A0A3A2J5Q4-F1
#
_cell.length_a   1.000
_cell.length_b   1.000
_cell.length_c   1.000
_cell.angle_alpha   90.00
_cell.angle_beta   90.00
_cell.angle_gamma   90.00
#
_symmetry.space_group_name_H-M   'P 1'
#
loop_
_entity.id
_entity.type
_entity.pdbx_description
1 polymer ?
#
loop_
_entity_poly.entity_id
_entity_poly.type
_entity_poly.pdbx_seq_one_letter_code
_entity_poly.pdbx_strand_id
1 'polypeptide(L)'
;MNYILKIFTLIALSSFAGLTFANDTVAVVAPVAQKGDTAWMIMATILVILMSIPGLALFYGGMVRAKNMLSILMQVFVIFSLMAILWALYGYSIAFTEGNAFFG
;
A
#
# COMPACT_ATOMS: atom_id res chain seq x y z
N MET A 1 25.95 -27.46 -6.18
CA MET A 1 26.16 -26.05 -5.78
C MET A 1 24.86 -25.23 -5.85
N ASN A 2 24.15 -25.19 -6.98
CA ASN A 2 23.02 -24.28 -7.20
C ASN A 2 21.76 -24.55 -6.34
N TYR A 3 21.48 -25.81 -5.98
CA TYR A 3 20.33 -26.16 -5.13
C TYR A 3 20.56 -25.83 -3.65
N ILE A 4 21.79 -26.02 -3.16
CA ILE A 4 22.18 -25.68 -1.79
C ILE A 4 22.13 -24.15 -1.59
N LEU A 5 22.59 -23.38 -2.58
CA LEU A 5 22.52 -21.91 -2.54
C LEU A 5 21.05 -21.41 -2.53
N LYS A 6 20.16 -22.05 -3.30
CA LYS A 6 18.71 -21.73 -3.32
C LYS A 6 18.02 -22.04 -1.99
N ILE A 7 18.33 -23.16 -1.36
CA ILE A 7 17.81 -23.53 -0.03
C ILE A 7 18.29 -22.53 1.03
N PHE A 8 19.56 -22.11 0.96
CA PHE A 8 20.12 -21.14 1.90
C PHE A 8 19.49 -19.75 1.75
N THR A 9 19.21 -19.31 0.52
CA THR A 9 18.48 -18.04 0.28
C THR A 9 17.01 -18.10 0.71
N LEU A 10 16.36 -19.26 0.62
CA LEU A 10 14.96 -19.44 1.03
C LEU A 10 14.83 -19.43 2.56
N ILE A 11 15.79 -20.02 3.27
CA ILE A 11 15.89 -19.97 4.73
C ILE A 11 16.20 -18.55 5.20
N ALA A 12 17.14 -17.85 4.55
CA ALA A 12 17.45 -16.45 4.87
C ALA A 12 16.24 -15.51 4.69
N LEU A 13 15.38 -15.77 3.70
CA LEU A 13 14.13 -15.01 3.49
C LEU A 13 13.08 -15.30 4.58
N SER A 14 13.00 -16.55 5.07
CA SER A 14 12.12 -16.90 6.20
C SER A 14 12.62 -16.36 7.55
N SER A 15 13.92 -16.12 7.71
CA SER A 15 14.49 -15.51 8.91
C SER A 15 14.21 -14.02 9.02
N PHE A 16 14.04 -13.31 7.89
CA PHE A 16 13.60 -11.90 7.90
C PHE A 16 12.13 -11.75 8.33
N ALA A 17 11.31 -12.78 8.08
CA ALA A 17 9.94 -12.86 8.63
C ALA A 17 9.91 -13.29 10.11
N GLY A 18 11.04 -13.73 10.67
CA GLY A 18 11.15 -14.35 12.00
C GLY A 18 11.65 -13.44 13.12
N LEU A 19 11.87 -12.13 12.90
CA LEU A 19 12.08 -11.19 14.01
C LEU A 19 10.74 -10.88 14.68
N THR A 20 10.19 -11.88 15.37
CA THR A 20 9.04 -11.68 16.26
C THR A 20 9.58 -10.98 17.50
N PHE A 21 9.33 -9.67 17.60
CA PHE A 21 9.45 -8.99 18.90
C PHE A 21 8.57 -9.74 19.91
N ALA A 22 9.09 -9.91 21.12
CA ALA A 22 8.43 -10.63 22.20
C ALA A 22 6.94 -10.27 22.28
N ASN A 23 6.08 -11.26 21.96
CA ASN A 23 4.64 -11.12 22.12
C ASN A 23 4.32 -11.55 23.55
N ASP A 24 4.41 -10.59 24.48
CA ASP A 24 3.73 -10.75 25.77
C ASP A 24 2.27 -11.09 25.47
N THR A 25 1.78 -12.20 25.99
CA THR A 25 0.38 -12.62 25.85
C THR A 25 -0.51 -11.63 26.60
N VAL A 26 -0.82 -10.51 25.97
CA VAL A 26 -1.79 -9.54 26.45
C VAL A 26 -3.18 -10.11 26.21
N ALA A 27 -4.01 -10.08 27.25
CA ALA A 27 -5.44 -10.40 27.19
C ALA A 27 -6.09 -9.79 25.95
N VAL A 28 -7.18 -10.40 25.44
CA VAL A 28 -8.01 -9.83 24.35
C VAL A 28 -8.73 -8.58 24.88
N VAL A 29 -7.96 -7.51 25.06
CA VAL A 29 -8.43 -6.14 25.14
C VAL A 29 -8.82 -5.80 23.71
N ALA A 30 -10.03 -5.27 23.50
CA ALA A 30 -10.46 -4.76 22.21
C ALA A 30 -9.31 -3.96 21.57
N PRO A 31 -8.99 -4.13 20.27
CA PRO A 31 -7.82 -3.50 19.67
C PRO A 31 -7.81 -1.99 19.95
N VAL A 32 -7.03 -1.57 20.94
CA VAL A 32 -6.90 -0.14 21.28
C VAL A 32 -5.91 0.41 20.28
N ALA A 33 -6.37 1.32 19.43
CA ALA A 33 -5.51 1.99 18.47
C ALA A 33 -4.33 2.64 19.20
N GLN A 34 -3.13 2.09 18.99
CA GLN A 34 -1.89 2.64 19.52
C GLN A 34 -1.57 3.91 18.73
N LYS A 35 -1.21 4.99 19.45
CA LYS A 35 -0.93 6.29 18.82
C LYS A 35 0.27 6.22 17.87
N GLY A 36 1.29 5.42 18.21
CA GLY A 36 2.47 5.19 17.38
C GLY A 36 2.14 4.49 16.07
N ASP A 37 1.40 3.39 16.14
CA ASP A 37 0.99 2.61 14.96
C ASP A 37 0.08 3.44 14.05
N THR A 38 -0.84 4.21 14.64
CA THR A 38 -1.72 5.12 13.88
C THR A 38 -0.91 6.20 13.16
N ALA A 39 0.03 6.84 13.85
CA ALA A 39 0.90 7.85 13.25
C ALA A 39 1.73 7.26 12.10
N TRP A 40 2.27 6.05 12.28
CA TRP A 40 3.00 5.35 11.23
C TRP A 40 2.10 5.01 10.03
N MET A 41 0.90 4.50 10.26
CA MET A 41 -0.05 4.18 9.18
C MET A 41 -0.48 5.43 8.39
N ILE A 42 -0.66 6.57 9.05
CA ILE A 42 -0.92 7.84 8.37
C ILE A 42 0.28 8.26 7.53
N MET A 43 1.50 8.18 8.07
CA MET A 43 2.72 8.49 7.32
C MET A 43 2.92 7.56 6.11
N ALA A 44 2.72 6.26 6.29
CA ALA A 44 2.78 5.28 5.21
C ALA A 44 1.74 5.59 4.12
N THR A 45 0.52 5.97 4.51
CA THR A 45 -0.53 6.37 3.57
C THR A 45 -0.13 7.62 2.77
N ILE A 46 0.47 8.62 3.40
CA ILE A 46 0.98 9.82 2.72
C ILE A 46 2.07 9.45 1.72
N LEU A 47 3.01 8.55 2.09
CA LEU A 47 4.05 8.09 1.18
C LEU A 47 3.48 7.38 -0.06
N VAL A 48 2.44 6.56 0.11
CA VAL A 48 1.75 5.90 -1.01
C VAL A 48 1.02 6.92 -1.90
N ILE A 49 0.37 7.93 -1.31
CA ILE A 49 -0.26 9.01 -2.08
C ILE A 49 0.79 9.77 -2.90
N LEU A 50 1.98 10.02 -2.33
CA LEU A 50 3.08 10.69 -3.01
C LEU A 50 3.57 9.94 -4.25
N MET A 51 3.48 8.59 -4.24
CA MET A 51 3.78 7.77 -5.42
C MET A 51 2.82 8.08 -6.57
N SER A 52 1.55 8.37 -6.28
CA SER A 52 0.55 8.70 -7.29
C SER A 52 0.66 10.16 -7.73
N ILE A 53 0.69 11.10 -6.78
CA ILE A 53 0.77 12.54 -7.00
C ILE A 53 1.96 13.10 -6.20
N PRO A 54 3.05 13.57 -6.82
CA PRO A 54 3.30 13.74 -8.25
C PRO A 54 4.03 12.57 -8.93
N GLY A 55 4.34 11.47 -8.22
CA GLY A 55 5.24 10.41 -8.71
C GLY A 55 4.88 9.84 -10.10
N LEU A 56 3.69 9.25 -10.24
CA LEU A 56 3.21 8.71 -11.52
C LEU A 56 3.05 9.81 -12.57
N ALA A 57 2.54 10.97 -12.16
CA ALA A 57 2.27 12.09 -13.05
C ALA A 57 3.55 12.63 -13.72
N LEU A 58 4.64 12.76 -12.95
CA LEU A 58 5.95 13.17 -13.46
C LEU A 58 6.65 12.07 -14.23
N PHE A 59 6.54 10.82 -13.78
CA PHE A 59 7.18 9.68 -14.45
C PHE A 59 6.56 9.42 -15.84
N TYR A 60 5.23 9.29 -15.91
CA TYR A 60 4.52 9.10 -17.19
C TYR A 60 4.49 10.38 -18.02
N GLY A 61 4.41 11.53 -17.37
CA GLY A 61 4.52 12.83 -18.03
C GLY A 61 5.89 13.04 -18.71
N GLY A 62 6.97 12.59 -18.09
CA GLY A 62 8.34 12.70 -18.63
C GLY A 62 8.63 11.79 -19.81
N MET A 63 7.86 10.70 -19.99
CA MET A 63 7.97 9.80 -21.14
C MET A 63 7.17 10.26 -22.37
N VAL A 64 6.26 11.23 -22.20
CA VAL A 64 5.51 11.81 -23.31
C VAL A 64 6.15 13.11 -23.80
N ARG A 65 5.83 13.51 -25.03
CA ARG A 65 6.27 14.80 -25.57
C ARG A 65 5.82 15.94 -24.65
N ALA A 66 6.66 16.94 -24.44
CA ALA A 66 6.39 18.07 -23.55
C ALA A 66 5.03 18.77 -23.80
N LYS A 67 4.60 18.86 -25.08
CA LYS A 67 3.28 19.41 -25.44
C LYS A 67 2.08 18.64 -24.87
N ASN A 68 2.27 17.37 -24.49
CA ASN A 68 1.24 16.49 -23.94
C ASN A 68 1.37 16.31 -22.42
N MET A 69 2.42 16.86 -21.79
CA MET A 69 2.70 16.74 -20.34
C MET A 69 1.50 17.21 -19.50
N LEU A 70 0.94 18.36 -19.85
CA LEU A 70 -0.20 18.93 -19.13
C LEU A 70 -1.42 18.01 -19.17
N SER A 71 -1.64 17.30 -20.28
CA SER A 71 -2.75 16.35 -20.40
C SER A 71 -2.57 15.16 -19.45
N ILE A 72 -1.36 14.62 -19.32
CA ILE A 72 -1.07 13.52 -18.39
C ILE A 72 -1.24 13.95 -16.94
N LEU A 73 -0.72 15.13 -16.56
CA LEU A 73 -0.90 15.66 -15.20
C LEU A 73 -2.38 15.80 -14.83
N MET A 74 -3.20 16.35 -15.72
CA MET A 74 -4.64 16.51 -15.49
C MET A 74 -5.37 15.17 -15.41
N GLN A 75 -5.04 14.20 -16.28
CA GLN A 75 -5.64 12.86 -16.23
C GLN A 75 -5.32 12.15 -14.92
N VAL A 76 -4.06 12.16 -14.47
CA VAL A 76 -3.67 11.51 -13.20
C VAL A 76 -4.37 12.16 -12.02
N PHE A 77 -4.48 13.49 -11.98
CA PHE A 77 -5.18 14.21 -10.90
C PHE A 77 -6.69 13.90 -10.86
N VAL A 78 -7.35 13.90 -12.02
CA VAL A 78 -8.79 13.62 -12.12
C VAL A 78 -9.09 12.17 -11.76
N ILE A 79 -8.32 11.22 -12.29
CA ILE A 79 -8.51 9.79 -12.01
C ILE A 79 -8.25 9.51 -10.53
N PHE A 80 -7.19 10.08 -9.93
CA PHE A 80 -6.92 9.90 -8.51
C PHE A 80 -8.07 10.43 -7.65
N SER A 81 -8.58 11.63 -7.96
CA SER A 81 -9.71 12.23 -7.24
C SER A 81 -10.98 11.38 -7.37
N LEU A 82 -11.26 10.88 -8.58
CA LEU A 82 -12.39 9.98 -8.82
C LEU A 82 -12.26 8.69 -8.02
N MET A 83 -11.08 8.05 -8.07
CA MET A 83 -10.82 6.80 -7.34
C MET A 83 -10.92 6.99 -5.82
N ALA A 84 -10.46 8.12 -5.27
CA ALA A 84 -10.61 8.43 -3.85
C ALA A 84 -12.09 8.51 -3.43
N ILE A 85 -12.94 9.11 -4.26
CA ILE A 85 -14.39 9.18 -4.02
C ILE A 85 -15.03 7.79 -4.11
N LEU A 86 -14.76 7.03 -5.18
CA LEU A 86 -15.32 5.68 -5.34
C LEU A 86 -14.87 4.75 -4.21
N TRP A 87 -13.63 4.90 -3.76
CA TRP A 87 -13.09 4.17 -2.62
C TRP A 87 -13.85 4.48 -1.32
N ALA A 88 -14.12 5.76 -1.06
CA ALA A 88 -14.87 6.17 0.13
C ALA A 88 -16.34 5.76 0.11
N LEU A 89 -16.98 5.73 -1.08
CA LEU A 89 -18.40 5.42 -1.22
C LEU A 89 -18.70 3.93 -1.13
N TYR A 90 -17.94 3.10 -1.86
CA TYR A 90 -18.21 1.66 -1.91
C TYR A 90 -16.95 0.81 -1.99
N GLY A 91 -15.82 1.33 -2.48
CA GLY A 91 -14.60 0.53 -2.66
C GLY A 91 -14.05 -0.04 -1.36
N TYR A 92 -14.10 0.71 -0.27
CA TYR A 92 -13.71 0.22 1.05
C TYR A 92 -14.61 -0.93 1.52
N SER A 93 -15.93 -0.79 1.36
CA SER A 93 -16.88 -1.81 1.79
C SER A 93 -16.70 -3.10 0.99
N ILE A 94 -16.64 -3.00 -0.35
CA ILE A 94 -16.45 -4.17 -1.23
C ILE A 94 -15.11 -4.89 -0.98
N ALA A 95 -14.09 -4.19 -0.46
CA ALA A 95 -12.78 -4.79 -0.20
C ALA A 95 -12.62 -5.37 1.22
N PHE A 96 -13.27 -4.76 2.23
CA PHE A 96 -13.00 -5.06 3.64
C PHE A 96 -14.24 -5.45 4.46
N THR A 97 -15.43 -5.50 3.87
CA THR A 97 -16.64 -6.02 4.55
C THR A 97 -16.66 -7.56 4.50
N GLU A 98 -17.55 -8.18 5.29
CA GLU A 98 -17.82 -9.62 5.23
C GLU A 98 -18.73 -9.97 4.05
N GLY A 99 -18.19 -10.75 3.11
CA GLY A 99 -18.90 -11.17 1.90
C GLY A 99 -18.58 -12.60 1.49
N ASN A 100 -18.18 -12.78 0.24
CA ASN A 100 -17.83 -14.06 -0.38
C ASN A 100 -16.33 -14.11 -0.74
N ALA A 101 -15.90 -15.17 -1.44
CA ALA A 101 -14.49 -15.36 -1.81
C ALA A 101 -13.92 -14.30 -2.78
N PHE A 102 -14.77 -13.51 -3.44
CA PHE A 102 -14.39 -12.52 -4.46
C PHE A 102 -14.62 -11.07 -4.05
N PHE A 103 -15.63 -10.82 -3.21
CA PHE A 103 -15.99 -9.49 -2.72
C PHE A 103 -16.31 -9.59 -1.23
N GLY A 104 -15.89 -8.58 -0.47
CA GLY A 104 -16.36 -8.36 0.89
C GLY A 104 -17.83 -7.96 0.97
#